data_AF-A0A1G9X9G5-F1
#
_entry.id   AF-A0A1G9X9G5-F1
#
_cell.length_a   1.000
_cell.length_b   1.000
_cell.length_c   1.000
_cell.angle_alpha   90.00
_cell.angle_beta   90.00
_cell.angle_gamma   90.00
#
_symmetry.space_group_name_H-M   'P 1'
#
loop_
_entity.id
_entity.type
_entity.pdbx_description
1 polymer ?
#
loop_
_entity_poly.entity_id
_entity_poly.type
_entity_poly.pdbx_seq_one_letter_code
_entity_poly.pdbx_strand_id
1 'polypeptide(L)'
;MKRKVIIFTIISALLYSLIIILTTLTPLADMGENANQFNTAGMWLAVGMVLFCYFVPLLFFLFGLTWIKYVMAALCGIGLLSFLPMFLGILLYMTKDGVSFILFAVLVTCGAGIIINLMWYFAAFRTNRLKS
;
A
#
# COMPACT_ATOMS: atom_id res chain seq x y z
N MET A 1 -21.46 -0.17 3.74
CA MET A 1 -20.30 -0.99 3.34
C MET A 1 -19.51 -0.34 2.20
N LYS A 2 -20.12 -0.07 1.03
CA LYS A 2 -19.44 0.47 -0.16
C LYS A 2 -18.55 1.69 0.12
N ARG A 3 -19.06 2.72 0.84
CA ARG A 3 -18.29 3.93 1.19
C ARG A 3 -17.00 3.65 2.00
N LYS A 4 -17.03 2.71 2.94
CA LYS A 4 -15.84 2.36 3.75
C LYS A 4 -14.77 1.67 2.90
N VAL A 5 -15.19 0.74 2.04
CA VAL A 5 -14.31 0.05 1.09
C VAL A 5 -13.65 1.07 0.17
N ILE A 6 -14.42 1.99 -0.40
CA ILE A 6 -13.90 3.06 -1.28
C ILE A 6 -12.86 3.93 -0.56
N ILE A 7 -13.19 4.41 0.65
CA ILE A 7 -12.27 5.25 1.44
C ILE A 7 -10.98 4.50 1.74
N PHE A 8 -11.05 3.26 2.22
CA PHE A 8 -9.85 2.47 2.54
C PHE A 8 -9.03 2.12 1.31
N THR A 9 -9.64 1.90 0.14
CA THR A 9 -8.92 1.70 -1.12
C THR A 9 -8.15 2.95 -1.53
N ILE A 10 -8.78 4.13 -1.45
CA ILE A 10 -8.13 5.40 -1.78
C ILE A 10 -6.96 5.68 -0.81
N ILE A 11 -7.19 5.51 0.50
CA ILE A 11 -6.13 5.71 1.50
C ILE A 11 -4.98 4.72 1.27
N SER A 12 -5.28 3.44 1.00
CA SER A 12 -4.26 2.43 0.73
C SER A 12 -3.44 2.79 -0.51
N ALA A 13 -4.08 3.23 -1.61
CA ALA A 13 -3.39 3.67 -2.82
C ALA A 13 -2.46 4.87 -2.58
N LEU A 14 -2.93 5.85 -1.80
CA LEU A 14 -2.13 7.02 -1.42
C LEU A 14 -0.93 6.64 -0.55
N LEU A 15 -1.14 5.78 0.45
CA LEU A 15 -0.06 5.29 1.31
C LEU A 15 1.00 4.51 0.52
N TYR A 16 0.56 3.68 -0.42
CA TYR A 16 1.46 2.91 -1.27
C TYR A 16 2.28 3.81 -2.20
N SER A 17 1.64 4.83 -2.78
CA SER A 17 2.31 5.85 -3.59
C SER A 17 3.32 6.65 -2.76
N LEU A 18 2.96 7.00 -1.52
CA LEU A 18 3.83 7.70 -0.59
C LEU A 18 5.06 6.87 -0.23
N ILE A 19 4.90 5.56 -0.02
CA ILE A 19 6.04 4.65 0.22
C ILE A 19 7.00 4.64 -0.95
N ILE A 20 6.51 4.55 -2.20
CA ILE A 20 7.39 4.56 -3.37
C ILE A 20 8.25 5.83 -3.34
N ILE A 21 7.64 7.00 -3.13
CA ILE A 21 8.37 8.27 -3.08
C ILE A 21 9.36 8.28 -1.91
N LEU A 22 8.92 7.95 -0.69
CA LEU A 22 9.78 8.02 0.49
C LEU A 22 10.97 7.05 0.42
N THR A 23 10.77 5.85 -0.16
CA THR A 23 11.84 4.86 -0.30
C THR A 23 12.91 5.31 -1.29
N THR A 24 12.54 6.05 -2.35
CA THR A 24 13.53 6.67 -3.25
C THR A 24 14.38 7.77 -2.59
N LEU A 25 13.96 8.29 -1.43
CA LEU A 25 14.69 9.27 -0.63
C LEU A 25 15.55 8.63 0.47
N THR A 26 15.42 7.33 0.69
CA THR A 26 16.24 6.58 1.66
C THR A 26 17.52 6.07 0.99
N PRO A 27 18.59 5.81 1.76
CA PRO A 27 19.79 5.13 1.25
C PRO A 27 19.51 3.73 0.67
N LEU A 28 18.30 3.17 0.86
CA LEU A 28 17.89 1.92 0.20
C LEU A 28 17.78 2.08 -1.32
N ALA A 29 17.61 3.30 -1.84
CA ALA A 29 17.58 3.58 -3.27
C ALA A 29 18.92 3.29 -3.96
N ASP A 30 20.02 3.26 -3.21
CA ASP A 30 21.37 3.00 -3.74
C ASP A 30 21.82 1.54 -3.54
N MET A 31 21.02 0.72 -2.86
CA MET A 31 21.38 -0.67 -2.52
C MET A 31 21.04 -1.70 -3.61
N GLY A 32 20.29 -1.33 -4.65
CA GLY A 32 19.87 -2.25 -5.71
C GLY A 32 20.14 -1.69 -7.10
N GLU A 33 20.71 -2.51 -8.00
CA GLU A 33 20.94 -2.14 -9.41
C GLU A 33 19.66 -1.69 -10.13
N ASN A 34 18.49 -2.18 -9.69
CA ASN A 34 17.17 -1.84 -10.22
C ASN A 34 16.33 -0.99 -9.26
N ALA A 35 16.94 -0.36 -8.25
CA ALA A 35 16.22 0.47 -7.30
C ALA A 35 15.79 1.79 -7.95
N ASN A 36 14.55 2.21 -7.70
CA ASN A 36 14.05 3.47 -8.21
C ASN A 36 14.69 4.65 -7.47
N GLN A 37 15.38 5.51 -8.20
CA GLN A 37 15.89 6.76 -7.67
C GLN A 37 14.82 7.87 -7.70
N PHE A 38 15.00 8.87 -6.84
CA PHE A 38 14.07 9.98 -6.73
C PHE A 38 13.96 10.73 -8.07
N ASN A 39 12.73 11.06 -8.44
CA ASN A 39 12.41 11.79 -9.67
C ASN A 39 12.81 11.10 -11.00
N THR A 40 13.00 9.78 -10.99
CA THR A 40 13.22 9.01 -12.22
C THR A 40 11.90 8.61 -12.89
N ALA A 41 11.95 8.32 -14.19
CA ALA A 41 10.80 7.77 -14.91
C ALA A 41 10.30 6.45 -14.28
N GLY A 42 11.21 5.61 -13.77
CA GLY A 42 10.88 4.37 -13.07
C GLY A 42 10.04 4.60 -11.81
N MET A 43 10.36 5.62 -11.01
CA MET A 43 9.57 6.01 -9.84
C MET A 43 8.14 6.40 -10.22
N TRP A 44 7.99 7.31 -11.19
CA TRP A 44 6.67 7.79 -11.61
C TRP A 44 5.83 6.70 -12.29
N LEU A 45 6.46 5.80 -13.05
CA LEU A 45 5.81 4.62 -13.61
C LEU A 45 5.32 3.68 -12.51
N ALA A 46 6.11 3.44 -11.47
CA ALA A 46 5.70 2.63 -10.32
C ALA A 46 4.48 3.24 -9.60
N VAL A 47 4.49 4.56 -9.35
CA VAL A 47 3.34 5.28 -8.78
C VAL A 47 2.12 5.15 -9.69
N GLY A 48 2.28 5.40 -11.00
CA GLY A 48 1.20 5.27 -11.98
C GLY A 48 0.61 3.86 -12.03
N MET A 49 1.45 2.83 -11.99
CA MET A 49 1.03 1.43 -11.99
C MET A 49 0.23 1.07 -10.74
N VAL A 50 0.67 1.54 -9.57
CA VAL A 50 -0.07 1.33 -8.31
C VAL A 50 -1.43 2.02 -8.36
N LEU A 51 -1.49 3.28 -8.79
CA LEU A 51 -2.76 3.99 -8.93
C LEU A 51 -3.68 3.26 -9.91
N PHE A 52 -3.16 2.81 -11.06
CA PHE A 52 -3.93 2.04 -12.03
C PHE A 52 -4.50 0.75 -11.42
N CYS A 53 -3.67 -0.05 -10.74
CA CYS A 53 -4.07 -1.27 -10.08
C CYS A 53 -5.14 -1.05 -8.99
N TYR A 54 -5.14 0.10 -8.31
CA TYR A 54 -6.15 0.41 -7.28
C TYR A 54 -7.42 1.03 -7.86
N PHE A 55 -7.31 1.96 -8.81
CA PHE A 55 -8.47 2.67 -9.37
C PHE A 55 -9.29 1.81 -10.33
N VAL A 56 -8.68 0.96 -11.15
CA VAL A 56 -9.42 0.13 -12.12
C VAL A 56 -10.42 -0.81 -11.43
N PRO A 57 -10.02 -1.63 -10.43
CA PRO A 57 -10.96 -2.45 -9.67
C PRO A 57 -11.97 -1.61 -8.87
N LEU A 58 -11.57 -0.44 -8.38
CA LEU A 58 -12.48 0.46 -7.66
C LEU A 58 -13.60 0.98 -8.57
N LEU A 59 -13.29 1.34 -9.82
CA LEU A 59 -14.30 1.74 -10.81
C LEU A 59 -15.28 0.60 -11.07
N PHE A 60 -14.80 -0.63 -11.30
CA PHE A 60 -15.67 -1.80 -11.46
C PHE A 60 -16.53 -2.07 -10.22
N PHE A 61 -16.00 -1.83 -9.01
CA PHE A 61 -16.76 -1.96 -7.77
C PHE A 61 -17.90 -0.93 -7.69
N LEU A 62 -17.66 0.30 -8.17
CA LEU A 62 -18.67 1.36 -8.26
C LEU A 62 -19.79 1.01 -9.26
N PHE A 63 -19.44 0.37 -10.39
CA PHE A 63 -20.40 -0.16 -11.36
C PHE A 63 -21.22 -1.36 -10.85
N GLY A 64 -20.96 -1.85 -9.64
CA GLY A 64 -21.79 -2.86 -8.98
C GLY A 64 -21.33 -4.30 -9.20
N LEU A 65 -20.16 -4.53 -9.81
CA LEU A 65 -19.58 -5.87 -9.95
C LEU A 65 -19.13 -6.38 -8.58
N THR A 66 -19.93 -7.23 -7.95
CA THR A 66 -19.66 -7.73 -6.59
C THR A 66 -18.50 -8.71 -6.51
N TRP A 67 -18.11 -9.34 -7.62
CA TRP A 67 -16.98 -10.28 -7.69
C TRP A 67 -15.61 -9.57 -7.70
N ILE A 68 -15.55 -8.29 -8.09
CA ILE A 68 -14.31 -7.51 -8.12
C ILE A 68 -13.66 -7.39 -6.72
N LYS A 69 -14.47 -7.56 -5.65
CA LYS A 69 -13.98 -7.58 -4.26
C LYS A 69 -12.89 -8.63 -4.04
N TYR A 70 -12.91 -9.74 -4.77
CA TYR A 70 -11.87 -10.78 -4.68
C TYR A 70 -10.57 -10.33 -5.34
N VAL A 71 -10.65 -9.63 -6.48
CA VAL A 71 -9.48 -9.02 -7.13
C VAL A 71 -8.87 -7.94 -6.23
N MET A 72 -9.71 -7.07 -5.66
CA MET A 72 -9.24 -6.06 -4.70
C MET A 72 -8.64 -6.70 -3.45
N ALA A 73 -9.19 -7.83 -2.99
CA ALA A 73 -8.62 -8.59 -1.89
C ALA A 73 -7.26 -9.18 -2.24
N ALA A 74 -7.06 -9.69 -3.45
CA ALA A 74 -5.73 -10.14 -3.89
C ALA A 74 -4.72 -8.97 -3.91
N LEU A 75 -5.11 -7.82 -4.46
CA LEU A 75 -4.26 -6.61 -4.50
C LEU A 75 -3.92 -6.10 -3.10
N CYS A 76 -4.90 -6.05 -2.19
CA CYS A 76 -4.70 -5.69 -0.79
C CYS A 76 -3.73 -6.65 -0.08
N GLY A 77 -3.79 -7.94 -0.44
CA GLY A 77 -2.89 -8.98 0.06
C GLY A 77 -1.46 -8.81 -0.44
N ILE A 78 -1.28 -8.52 -1.73
CA ILE A 78 0.03 -8.16 -2.30
C ILE A 78 0.58 -6.92 -1.61
N GLY A 79 -0.27 -5.93 -1.34
CA GLY A 79 0.13 -4.74 -0.61
C GLY A 79 0.64 -5.06 0.79
N LEU A 80 -0.09 -5.87 1.56
CA LEU A 80 0.35 -6.39 2.87
C LEU A 80 1.67 -7.15 2.79
N LEU A 81 1.83 -8.01 1.79
CA LEU A 81 3.05 -8.77 1.54
C LEU A 81 4.24 -7.86 1.23
N SER A 82 3.99 -6.63 0.76
CA SER A 82 5.03 -5.66 0.45
C SER A 82 5.35 -4.78 1.66
N PHE A 83 4.34 -4.33 2.42
CA PHE A 83 4.53 -3.49 3.61
C PHE A 83 5.21 -4.24 4.76
N LEU A 84 4.88 -5.52 5.00
CA LEU A 84 5.45 -6.31 6.10
C LEU A 84 6.98 -6.48 6.03
N PRO A 85 7.57 -7.00 4.95
CA PRO A 85 9.01 -7.15 4.84
C PRO A 85 9.71 -5.81 4.80
N MET A 86 9.11 -4.78 4.20
CA MET A 86 9.67 -3.42 4.22
C MET A 86 9.72 -2.86 5.66
N PHE A 87 8.65 -3.03 6.44
CA PHE A 87 8.60 -2.60 7.84
C PHE A 87 9.68 -3.30 8.68
N LEU A 88 9.81 -4.62 8.55
CA LEU A 88 10.83 -5.40 9.25
C LEU A 88 12.25 -5.06 8.78
N GLY A 89 12.46 -4.91 7.48
CA GLY A 89 13.76 -4.56 6.91
C GLY A 89 14.25 -3.20 7.39
N ILE A 90 13.38 -2.20 7.43
CA ILE A 90 13.71 -0.87 7.92
C ILE A 90 13.98 -0.88 9.43
N LEU A 91 13.21 -1.63 10.22
CA LEU A 91 13.49 -1.82 11.64
C LEU A 91 14.89 -2.40 11.88
N LEU A 92 15.26 -3.44 11.13
CA LEU A 92 16.59 -4.06 11.23
C LEU A 92 17.71 -3.15 10.74
N TYR A 93 17.43 -2.28 9.77
CA TYR A 93 18.40 -1.28 9.31
C TYR A 93 18.63 -0.20 10.37
N MET A 94 17.56 0.32 10.97
CA MET A 94 17.64 1.34 12.02
C MET A 94 18.41 0.90 13.26
N THR A 95 18.35 -0.38 13.62
CA THR A 95 19.10 -0.91 14.77
C THR A 95 20.60 -0.98 14.52
N LYS A 96 21.04 -1.01 13.26
CA LYS A 96 22.47 -1.07 12.87
C LYS A 96 23.05 0.31 12.58
N ASP A 97 22.37 1.09 11.77
CA ASP A 97 22.92 2.33 11.16
C ASP A 97 22.30 3.62 11.75
N GLY A 98 21.39 3.49 12.72
CA GLY A 98 20.74 4.62 13.38
C GLY A 98 19.44 5.08 12.71
N VAL A 99 18.74 6.00 13.38
CA VAL A 99 17.42 6.49 12.94
C VAL A 99 17.55 7.80 12.19
N SER A 100 17.14 7.81 10.92
CA SER A 100 16.92 9.05 10.16
C SER A 100 15.44 9.41 10.13
N PHE A 101 15.12 10.70 10.01
CA PHE A 101 13.75 11.19 9.94
C PHE A 101 12.97 10.54 8.78
N ILE A 102 13.63 10.36 7.63
CA ILE A 102 13.04 9.75 6.43
C ILE A 102 12.76 8.27 6.64
N LEU A 103 13.67 7.51 7.27
CA LEU A 103 13.42 6.11 7.59
C LEU A 103 12.26 5.95 8.58
N PHE A 104 12.16 6.86 9.56
CA PHE A 104 11.04 6.88 10.49
C PHE A 104 9.71 7.15 9.78
N ALA A 105 9.69 8.10 8.83
CA ALA A 105 8.52 8.37 8.01
C ALA A 105 8.09 7.14 7.17
N VAL A 106 9.03 6.40 6.58
CA VAL A 106 8.72 5.16 5.85
C VAL A 106 8.15 4.10 6.79
N LEU A 107 8.71 3.95 8.00
CA LEU A 107 8.24 3.00 9.00
C LEU A 107 6.82 3.28 9.46
N VAL A 108 6.49 4.54 9.75
CA VAL A 108 5.13 4.98 10.09
C VAL A 108 4.17 4.74 8.92
N THR A 109 4.59 5.05 7.69
CA THR A 109 3.77 4.83 6.49
C THR A 109 3.50 3.35 6.24
N CYS A 110 4.50 2.48 6.46
CA CYS A 110 4.34 1.03 6.39
C CYS A 110 3.33 0.53 7.43
N GLY A 111 3.46 0.97 8.69
CA GLY A 111 2.53 0.61 9.76
C GLY A 111 1.09 1.05 9.44
N ALA A 112 0.91 2.29 8.98
CA ALA A 112 -0.38 2.79 8.52
C ALA A 112 -0.93 1.97 7.34
N GLY A 113 -0.07 1.61 6.39
CA GLY A 113 -0.40 0.75 5.25
C GLY A 113 -0.93 -0.61 5.70
N ILE A 114 -0.26 -1.28 6.63
CA ILE A 114 -0.70 -2.57 7.19
C ILE A 114 -2.08 -2.43 7.85
N ILE A 115 -2.27 -1.41 8.70
CA ILE A 115 -3.53 -1.17 9.41
C ILE A 115 -4.67 -0.92 8.42
N ILE A 116 -4.47 -0.05 7.44
CA ILE A 116 -5.51 0.30 6.45
C ILE A 116 -5.87 -0.91 5.59
N ASN A 117 -4.89 -1.71 5.15
CA ASN A 117 -5.17 -2.92 4.37
C ASN A 117 -5.92 -3.98 5.21
N LEU A 118 -5.57 -4.16 6.50
CA LEU A 118 -6.34 -5.02 7.41
C LEU A 118 -7.78 -4.50 7.60
N MET A 119 -7.94 -3.20 7.88
CA MET A 119 -9.26 -2.57 8.00
C MET A 119 -10.08 -2.73 6.72
N TRP A 120 -9.44 -2.69 5.55
CA TRP A 120 -10.07 -2.94 4.26
C TRP A 120 -10.64 -4.35 4.18
N TYR A 121 -9.89 -5.40 4.57
CA TYR A 121 -10.40 -6.78 4.59
C TYR A 121 -11.61 -6.92 5.49
N PHE A 122 -11.54 -6.39 6.71
CA PHE A 122 -12.69 -6.39 7.62
C PHE A 122 -13.87 -5.62 7.01
N ALA A 123 -13.65 -4.48 6.36
CA ALA A 123 -14.73 -3.71 5.74
C ALA A 123 -15.36 -4.41 4.52
N ALA A 124 -14.56 -5.13 3.74
CA ALA A 124 -14.99 -5.83 2.52
C ALA A 124 -15.70 -7.15 2.80
N PHE A 125 -15.24 -7.90 3.82
CA PHE A 125 -15.75 -9.24 4.15
C PHE A 125 -16.60 -9.30 5.42
N ARG A 126 -16.88 -8.17 6.08
CA ARG A 126 -17.88 -8.14 7.15
C ARG A 126 -19.25 -8.47 6.58
N THR A 127 -19.59 -9.76 6.62
CA THR A 127 -20.90 -10.32 6.33
C THR A 127 -21.95 -9.53 7.11
N ASN A 128 -23.02 -9.11 6.42
CA ASN A 128 -24.24 -8.68 7.10
C ASN A 128 -24.75 -9.86 7.93
N ARG A 129 -24.36 -9.93 9.20
CA ARG A 129 -24.82 -10.97 10.13
C ARG A 129 -26.26 -10.73 10.60
N LEU A 130 -27.11 -10.08 9.79
CA LEU A 130 -28.51 -9.81 10.07
C LEU A 130 -29.30 -9.66 8.76
N LYS A 131 -29.94 -10.75 8.35
CA LYS A 131 -31.35 -10.85 7.95
C LYS A 131 -31.61 -12.33 7.58
N SER A 132 -31.74 -13.16 8.61
CA SER A 132 -32.63 -14.32 8.58
C SER A 132 -33.99 -13.86 9.12
#